data_AF-A0A9E3CI06-F1
#
_entry.id   AF-A0A9E3CI06-F1
#
_cell.length_a   1.000
_cell.length_b   1.000
_cell.length_c   1.000
_cell.angle_alpha   90.00
_cell.angle_beta   90.00
_cell.angle_gamma   90.00
#
_symmetry.space_group_name_H-M   'P 1'
#
loop_
_entity.id
_entity.type
_entity.pdbx_description
1 polymer ?
#
loop_
_entity_poly.entity_id
_entity_poly.type
_entity_poly.pdbx_seq_one_letter_code
_entity_poly.pdbx_strand_id
1 'polypeptide(L)'
;MSPANVEFGQRVRELRESKRRTDPAFSLRRFAQSVGISAAFLSKVEMGEALPPKAEKIKIMAELLGVNADELLALAGKVDPVLPQIIRERPNAMADFLRTANEELTDEQIKELTRRMREGDL
;
A
#
# COMPACT_ATOMS: atom_id res chain seq x y z
N MET A 1 19.75 -4.50 6.11
CA MET A 1 18.70 -4.55 5.06
C MET A 1 17.41 -4.97 5.75
N SER A 2 16.36 -4.15 5.72
CA SER A 2 15.11 -4.46 6.44
C SER A 2 14.42 -5.69 5.85
N PRO A 3 13.89 -6.61 6.66
CA PRO A 3 13.13 -7.79 6.19
C PRO A 3 11.84 -7.43 5.44
N ALA A 4 11.32 -6.21 5.61
CA ALA A 4 10.04 -5.76 5.03
C ALA A 4 9.97 -5.90 3.49
N ASN A 5 11.09 -5.82 2.78
CA ASN A 5 11.09 -5.89 1.32
C ASN A 5 10.81 -7.30 0.79
N VAL A 6 11.17 -8.33 1.56
CA VAL A 6 10.94 -9.74 1.16
C VAL A 6 9.45 -10.05 1.19
N GLU A 7 8.76 -9.63 2.25
CA GLU A 7 7.31 -9.82 2.41
C GLU A 7 6.52 -9.07 1.32
N PHE A 8 6.88 -7.80 1.04
CA PHE A 8 6.28 -7.05 -0.06
C PHE A 8 6.44 -7.77 -1.41
N GLY A 9 7.66 -8.20 -1.73
CA GLY A 9 7.97 -8.87 -2.98
C GLY A 9 7.20 -10.18 -3.15
N GLN A 10 7.18 -11.00 -2.11
CA GLN A 10 6.45 -12.27 -2.06
C GLN A 10 4.95 -12.02 -2.25
N ARG A 11 4.37 -11.05 -1.53
CA ARG A 11 2.95 -10.73 -1.63
C ARG A 11 2.54 -10.30 -3.03
N VAL A 12 3.32 -9.42 -3.67
CA VAL A 12 3.06 -8.99 -5.06
C VAL A 12 3.13 -10.18 -6.03
N ARG A 13 4.14 -11.04 -5.88
CA ARG A 13 4.30 -12.23 -6.71
C ARG A 13 3.13 -13.20 -6.57
N GLU A 14 2.69 -13.47 -5.33
CA GLU A 14 1.57 -14.36 -5.04
C GLU A 14 0.28 -13.86 -5.69
N LEU A 15 -0.06 -12.58 -5.49
CA LEU A 15 -1.25 -11.96 -6.08
C LEU A 15 -1.19 -11.98 -7.61
N ARG A 16 -0.03 -11.65 -8.18
CA ARG A 16 0.18 -11.62 -9.63
C ARG A 16 0.06 -13.02 -10.24
N GLU A 17 0.74 -14.03 -9.70
CA GLU A 17 0.66 -15.40 -10.20
C GLU A 17 -0.74 -16.01 -10.01
N SER A 18 -1.45 -15.65 -8.93
CA SER A 18 -2.85 -16.05 -8.73
C SER A 18 -3.74 -15.55 -9.87
N LYS A 19 -3.70 -14.25 -10.20
CA LYS A 19 -4.44 -13.69 -11.34
C LYS A 19 -3.98 -14.24 -12.68
N ARG A 20 -2.68 -14.50 -12.84
CA ARG A 20 -2.12 -15.05 -14.08
C ARG A 20 -2.73 -16.39 -14.49
N ARG A 21 -3.22 -17.18 -13.54
CA ARG A 21 -3.91 -18.45 -13.83
C ARG A 21 -5.12 -18.29 -14.72
N THR A 22 -5.78 -17.13 -14.68
CA THR A 22 -6.99 -16.83 -15.44
C THR A 22 -6.82 -15.67 -16.42
N ASP A 23 -5.82 -14.81 -16.24
CA ASP A 23 -5.56 -13.65 -17.10
C ASP A 23 -4.06 -13.52 -17.46
N PRO A 24 -3.66 -13.73 -18.73
CA PRO A 24 -2.27 -13.64 -19.18
C PRO A 24 -1.67 -12.22 -19.07
N ALA A 25 -2.48 -11.18 -18.86
CA ALA A 25 -2.01 -9.83 -18.58
C ALA A 25 -1.16 -9.75 -17.29
N PHE A 26 -1.32 -10.70 -16.38
CA PHE A 26 -0.54 -10.80 -15.15
C PHE A 26 0.76 -11.61 -15.28
N SER A 27 1.17 -11.95 -16.50
CA SER A 27 2.58 -12.36 -16.73
C SER A 27 3.54 -11.25 -16.28
N LEU A 28 4.72 -11.63 -15.76
CA LEU A 28 5.72 -10.68 -15.23
C LEU A 28 5.96 -9.47 -16.15
N ARG A 29 6.13 -9.72 -17.46
CA ARG A 29 6.41 -8.67 -18.44
C ARG A 29 5.22 -7.74 -18.69
N ARG A 30 4.01 -8.29 -18.84
CA ARG A 30 2.80 -7.49 -19.10
C ARG A 30 2.38 -6.71 -17.87
N PHE A 31 2.43 -7.32 -16.69
CA PHE A 31 2.14 -6.64 -15.43
C PHE A 31 3.13 -5.49 -15.17
N ALA A 32 4.44 -5.73 -15.32
CA ALA A 32 5.44 -4.68 -15.21
C ALA A 32 5.18 -3.51 -16.17
N GLN A 33 4.78 -3.81 -17.42
CA GLN A 33 4.41 -2.80 -18.40
C GLN A 33 3.19 -1.99 -17.95
N SER A 34 2.12 -2.63 -17.47
CA SER A 34 0.91 -1.95 -16.98
C SER A 34 1.19 -1.06 -15.77
N VAL A 35 2.11 -1.47 -14.89
CA VAL A 35 2.57 -0.65 -13.76
C VAL A 35 3.48 0.50 -14.23
N GLY A 36 4.10 0.37 -15.41
CA GLY A 36 5.07 1.32 -15.95
C GLY A 36 6.43 1.21 -15.26
N ILE A 37 6.91 -0.03 -15.06
CA ILE A 37 8.26 -0.37 -14.59
C ILE A 37 8.88 -1.45 -15.48
N SER A 38 10.19 -1.70 -15.36
CA SER A 38 10.83 -2.76 -16.14
C SER A 38 10.55 -4.15 -15.54
N ALA A 39 10.43 -5.16 -16.39
CA ALA A 39 10.25 -6.55 -15.96
C ALA A 39 11.42 -7.06 -15.11
N ALA A 40 12.65 -6.63 -15.44
CA ALA A 40 13.84 -6.97 -14.67
C ALA A 40 13.80 -6.36 -13.25
N PHE A 41 13.31 -5.13 -13.11
CA PHE A 41 13.14 -4.50 -11.81
C PHE A 41 12.05 -5.19 -11.00
N LEU A 42 10.88 -5.46 -11.61
CA LEU A 42 9.81 -6.23 -10.95
C LEU A 42 10.31 -7.60 -10.48
N SER A 43 11.10 -8.32 -11.29
CA SER A 43 11.67 -9.61 -10.89
C SER A 43 12.51 -9.49 -9.63
N LYS A 44 13.39 -8.49 -9.53
CA LYS A 44 14.22 -8.27 -8.34
C LYS A 44 13.38 -7.91 -7.13
N VAL A 45 12.33 -7.10 -7.32
CA VAL A 45 11.38 -6.75 -6.25
C VAL A 45 10.67 -8.00 -5.74
N GLU A 46 10.13 -8.85 -6.63
CA GLU A 46 9.43 -10.09 -6.27
C GLU A 46 10.33 -11.14 -5.59
N MET A 47 11.65 -11.03 -5.77
CA MET A 47 12.65 -11.87 -5.09
C MET A 47 13.18 -11.22 -3.80
N GLY A 48 12.75 -10.01 -3.45
CA GLY A 48 13.25 -9.25 -2.30
C GLY A 48 14.68 -8.70 -2.49
N GLU A 49 15.21 -8.73 -3.71
CA GLU A 49 16.57 -8.28 -4.07
C GLU A 49 16.64 -6.78 -4.41
N ALA A 50 15.49 -6.10 -4.52
CA ALA A 50 15.39 -4.68 -4.76
C ALA A 50 14.44 -4.01 -3.77
N LEU A 51 14.65 -2.71 -3.55
CA LEU A 51 13.71 -1.90 -2.77
C LEU A 51 12.33 -1.85 -3.47
N PRO A 52 11.23 -1.79 -2.69
CA PRO A 52 9.91 -1.54 -3.23
C PRO A 52 9.89 -0.28 -4.10
N PRO A 53 9.06 -0.24 -5.15
CA PRO A 53 8.94 0.93 -5.98
C PRO A 53 8.36 2.14 -5.21
N LYS A 54 8.29 3.28 -5.87
CA LYS A 54 7.64 4.47 -5.29
C LYS A 54 6.16 4.18 -4.99
N ALA A 55 5.60 4.87 -4.00
CA ALA A 55 4.25 4.63 -3.51
C ALA A 55 3.19 4.74 -4.64
N GLU A 56 3.39 5.63 -5.61
CA GLU A 56 2.50 5.79 -6.76
C GLU A 56 2.43 4.51 -7.61
N LYS A 57 3.55 3.81 -7.77
CA LYS A 57 3.59 2.53 -8.48
C LYS A 57 2.98 1.40 -7.66
N ILE A 58 3.13 1.43 -6.35
CA ILE A 58 2.48 0.46 -5.44
C ILE A 58 0.97 0.61 -5.49
N LYS A 59 0.45 1.84 -5.54
CA LYS A 59 -0.99 2.10 -5.72
C LYS A 59 -1.52 1.54 -7.03
N ILE A 60 -0.79 1.73 -8.14
CA ILE A 60 -1.13 1.11 -9.44
C ILE A 60 -1.10 -0.43 -9.35
N MET A 61 -0.09 -1.00 -8.69
CA MET A 61 -0.04 -2.44 -8.46
C MET A 61 -1.27 -2.93 -7.69
N ALA A 62 -1.65 -2.25 -6.60
CA ALA A 62 -2.80 -2.61 -5.78
C ALA A 62 -4.11 -2.56 -6.58
N GLU A 63 -4.31 -1.52 -7.39
CA GLU A 63 -5.47 -1.37 -8.28
C GLU A 63 -5.56 -2.54 -9.28
N LEU A 64 -4.46 -2.83 -9.99
CA LEU A 64 -4.41 -3.94 -10.96
C LEU A 64 -4.62 -5.30 -10.28
N LEU A 65 -4.06 -5.47 -9.07
CA LEU A 65 -4.17 -6.70 -8.28
C LEU A 65 -5.52 -6.81 -7.53
N GLY A 66 -6.33 -5.75 -7.50
CA GLY A 66 -7.64 -5.73 -6.84
C GLY A 66 -7.54 -5.87 -5.32
N VAL A 67 -6.51 -5.28 -4.70
CA VAL A 67 -6.28 -5.30 -3.26
C VAL A 67 -6.23 -3.89 -2.69
N ASN A 68 -6.32 -3.75 -1.37
CA ASN A 68 -6.16 -2.45 -0.71
C ASN A 68 -4.73 -1.94 -0.89
N ALA A 69 -4.57 -0.70 -1.36
CA ALA A 69 -3.27 -0.08 -1.52
C ALA A 69 -2.51 0.08 -0.19
N ASP A 70 -3.21 0.34 0.91
CA ASP A 70 -2.59 0.50 2.23
C ASP A 70 -1.93 -0.79 2.72
N GLU A 71 -2.45 -1.97 2.34
CA GLU A 71 -1.82 -3.27 2.62
C GLU A 71 -0.43 -3.35 1.97
N LEU A 72 -0.35 -3.06 0.67
CA LEU A 72 0.92 -3.14 -0.06
C LEU A 72 1.89 -2.01 0.34
N LEU A 73 1.37 -0.82 0.65
CA LEU A 73 2.17 0.30 1.14
C LEU A 73 2.78 -0.01 2.50
N ALA A 74 2.00 -0.57 3.44
CA ALA A 74 2.48 -0.98 4.74
C ALA A 74 3.60 -2.02 4.65
N LEU A 75 3.43 -3.06 3.83
CA LEU A 75 4.47 -4.06 3.55
C LEU A 75 5.75 -3.42 2.95
N ALA A 76 5.58 -2.36 2.15
CA ALA A 76 6.70 -1.62 1.57
C ALA A 76 7.32 -0.58 2.53
N GLY A 77 6.83 -0.45 3.77
CA GLY A 77 7.25 0.58 4.72
C GLY A 77 6.93 2.01 4.25
N LYS A 78 5.80 2.17 3.56
CA LYS A 78 5.35 3.42 2.94
C LYS A 78 3.92 3.74 3.39
N VAL A 79 3.55 5.00 3.22
CA VAL A 79 2.18 5.50 3.41
C VAL A 79 1.69 6.15 2.12
N ASP A 80 0.38 6.33 1.97
CA ASP A 80 -0.16 7.06 0.82
C ASP A 80 0.45 8.46 0.75
N PRO A 81 1.03 8.88 -0.40
CA PRO A 81 1.60 10.22 -0.59
C PRO A 81 0.65 11.38 -0.30
N VAL A 82 -0.67 11.12 -0.31
CA VAL A 82 -1.69 12.11 0.06
C VAL A 82 -1.71 12.39 1.58
N LEU A 83 -1.37 11.43 2.44
CA LEU A 83 -1.46 11.63 3.90
C LEU A 83 -0.57 12.77 4.41
N PRO A 84 0.72 12.91 3.99
CA PRO A 84 1.51 14.08 4.35
C PRO A 84 0.92 15.41 3.85
N GLN A 85 0.12 15.42 2.79
CA GLN A 85 -0.56 16.63 2.32
C GLN A 85 -1.71 16.99 3.26
N ILE A 86 -2.56 16.02 3.60
CA ILE A 86 -3.66 16.16 4.57
C ILE A 86 -3.13 16.67 5.92
N ILE A 87 -2.02 16.12 6.40
CA ILE A 87 -1.39 16.59 7.65
C ILE A 87 -0.97 18.05 7.55
N ARG A 88 -0.41 18.49 6.40
CA ARG A 88 0.04 19.87 6.21
C ARG A 88 -1.10 20.88 6.10
N GLU A 89 -2.31 20.47 5.76
CA GLU A 89 -3.47 21.38 5.73
C GLU A 89 -3.88 21.86 7.13
N ARG A 90 -3.71 21.00 8.14
CA ARG A 90 -4.05 21.29 9.55
C ARG A 90 -2.99 20.71 10.48
N PRO A 91 -1.73 21.20 10.44
CA PRO A 91 -0.58 20.51 11.02
C PRO A 91 -0.71 20.25 12.53
N ASN A 92 -1.12 21.25 13.30
CA ASN A 92 -1.26 21.10 14.76
C ASN A 92 -2.42 20.16 15.10
N ALA A 93 -3.63 20.44 14.60
CA ALA A 93 -4.82 19.66 14.88
C ALA A 93 -4.70 18.20 14.41
N MET A 94 -4.14 17.96 13.22
CA MET A 94 -3.96 16.62 12.69
C MET A 94 -2.85 15.86 13.43
N ALA A 95 -1.74 16.53 13.78
CA ALA A 95 -0.68 15.87 14.54
C ALA A 95 -1.14 15.50 15.95
N ASP A 96 -1.86 16.39 16.64
CA ASP A 96 -2.39 16.11 17.97
C ASP A 96 -3.42 14.98 17.91
N PHE A 97 -4.36 15.03 16.96
CA PHE A 97 -5.33 13.95 16.73
C PHE A 97 -4.64 12.59 16.48
N LEU A 98 -3.67 12.53 15.57
CA LEU A 98 -3.00 11.27 15.22
C LEU A 98 -2.22 10.69 16.42
N ARG A 99 -1.52 11.52 17.19
CA ARG A 99 -0.79 11.05 18.39
C ARG A 99 -1.75 10.55 19.46
N THR A 100 -2.79 11.33 19.79
CA THR A 100 -3.78 10.92 20.79
C THR A 100 -4.53 9.67 20.37
N ALA A 101 -4.99 9.59 19.11
CA ALA A 101 -5.68 8.39 18.61
C ALA A 101 -4.79 7.14 18.68
N ASN A 102 -3.50 7.27 18.37
CA ASN A 102 -2.54 6.16 18.44
C ASN A 102 -2.25 5.70 19.88
N GLU A 103 -2.32 6.59 20.86
CA GLU A 103 -2.07 6.28 22.27
C GLU A 103 -3.32 5.75 22.99
N GLU A 104 -4.49 6.30 22.67
CA GLU A 104 -5.72 6.10 23.46
C GLU A 104 -6.74 5.14 22.82
N LEU A 105 -6.64 4.86 21.52
CA LEU A 105 -7.66 4.10 20.78
C LEU A 105 -7.09 2.79 20.20
N THR A 106 -7.89 1.73 20.28
CA THR A 106 -7.62 0.50 19.52
C THR A 106 -8.01 0.66 18.05
N ASP A 107 -7.51 -0.24 17.19
CA ASP A 107 -7.90 -0.30 15.78
C ASP A 107 -9.42 -0.39 15.60
N GLU A 108 -10.13 -1.16 16.42
CA GLU A 108 -11.58 -1.26 16.39
C GLU A 108 -12.26 0.06 16.76
N GLN A 109 -11.75 0.77 17.76
CA GLN A 109 -12.27 2.08 18.17
C GLN A 109 -12.03 3.14 17.09
N ILE A 110 -10.85 3.14 16.44
CA ILE A 110 -10.55 4.03 15.31
C ILE A 110 -11.51 3.76 14.14
N LYS A 111 -11.77 2.48 13.82
CA LYS A 111 -12.72 2.10 12.76
C LYS A 111 -14.13 2.58 13.07
N GLU A 112 -14.59 2.37 14.30
CA GLU A 112 -15.93 2.79 14.72
C GLU A 112 -16.09 4.31 14.74
N LEU A 113 -15.11 5.05 15.27
CA LEU A 113 -15.09 6.51 15.23
C LEU A 113 -15.16 7.02 13.78
N THR A 114 -14.34 6.44 12.90
CA THR A 114 -14.32 6.79 11.47
C THR A 114 -15.66 6.51 10.80
N ARG A 115 -16.32 5.40 11.14
CA ARG A 115 -17.67 5.06 10.64
C ARG A 115 -18.68 6.12 11.04
N ARG A 116 -18.73 6.47 12.33
CA ARG A 116 -19.61 7.53 12.86
C ARG A 116 -19.37 8.89 12.21
N MET A 117 -18.11 9.25 11.95
CA MET A 117 -17.77 10.50 11.22
C MET A 117 -18.36 10.55 9.82
N ARG A 118 -18.35 9.42 9.11
CA ARG A 118 -18.86 9.32 7.74
C ARG A 118 -20.39 9.35 7.69
N GLU A 119 -21.04 8.82 8.71
CA GLU A 119 -22.50 8.78 8.83
C GLU A 119 -23.09 10.09 9.39
N GLY A 120 -22.26 10.94 10.02
CA GLY A 120 -22.69 12.21 10.61
C GLY A 120 -23.14 12.09 12.07
N ASP A 121 -22.79 11.00 12.75
CA ASP A 121 -23.24 10.65 14.10
C ASP A 121 -22.21 11.00 15.19
N LEU A 122 -21.52 12.14 15.02
CA LEU A 122 -20.48 12.65 15.91
C LEU A 122 -20.79 14.04 16.46
#